data_AF-A0AAU7ZGR6-F1
#
_entry.id   AF-A0AAU7ZGR6-F1
#
_cell.length_a   1.000
_cell.length_b   1.000
_cell.length_c   1.000
_cell.angle_alpha   90.00
_cell.angle_beta   90.00
_cell.angle_gamma   90.00
#
_symmetry.space_group_name_H-M   'P 1'
#
loop_
_entity.id
_entity.type
_entity.pdbx_description
1 polymer ?
#
loop_
_entity_poly.entity_id
_entity_poly.type
_entity_poly.pdbx_seq_one_letter_code
_entity_poly.pdbx_strand_id
1 'polypeptide(L)' 'MTNAERTELRNTTVGFVFQKYNLLPTLSAEDNIRIVQYIGGRNTVFDPAFQEILKLLGITDRLKH' A
#
# COMPACT_ATOMS: atom_id res chain seq x y z
N MET A 1 1.38 7.08 -25.91
CA MET A 1 0.85 6.45 -24.68
C MET A 1 -0.61 6.84 -24.50
N THR A 2 -1.49 5.86 -24.41
CA THR A 2 -2.91 6.03 -24.08
C THR A 2 -3.08 6.35 -22.58
N ASN A 3 -4.25 6.83 -22.18
CA ASN A 3 -4.53 7.06 -20.76
C ASN A 3 -4.40 5.78 -19.91
N ALA A 4 -4.75 4.62 -20.48
CA ALA A 4 -4.60 3.32 -19.81
C ALA A 4 -3.12 2.98 -19.55
N GLU A 5 -2.26 3.14 -20.56
CA GLU A 5 -0.82 2.87 -20.44
C GLU A 5 -0.15 3.80 -19.42
N ARG A 6 -0.60 5.07 -19.32
CA ARG A 6 -0.11 6.01 -18.30
C ARG A 6 -0.57 5.65 -16.89
N THR A 7 -1.78 5.09 -16.75
CA THR A 7 -2.30 4.60 -15.46
C THR A 7 -1.52 3.37 -15.00
N GLU A 8 -1.23 2.44 -15.91
CA GLU A 8 -0.45 1.24 -15.62
C GLU A 8 0.99 1.58 -15.20
N LEU A 9 1.67 2.48 -15.93
CA LEU A 9 3.01 2.93 -15.58
C LEU A 9 3.08 3.52 -14.16
N ARG A 10 2.10 4.34 -13.77
CA ARG A 10 2.03 4.90 -12.41
C ARG A 10 1.82 3.81 -11.37
N ASN A 11 1.03 2.79 -11.67
CA ASN A 11 0.70 1.72 -10.74
C ASN A 11 1.90 0.79 -10.43
N THR A 12 2.88 0.73 -11.32
CA THR A 12 4.03 -0.18 -11.21
C THR A 12 5.35 0.50 -10.91
N THR A 13 5.53 1.76 -11.34
CA THR A 13 6.85 2.42 -11.35
C THR A 13 6.97 3.59 -10.38
N VAL A 14 5.87 4.19 -9.94
CA VAL A 14 5.89 5.42 -9.12
C VAL A 14 5.21 5.19 -7.76
N GLY A 15 5.95 5.36 -6.68
CA GLY A 15 5.42 5.40 -5.31
C GLY A 15 5.18 6.85 -4.86
N PHE A 16 4.07 7.10 -4.16
CA PHE A 16 3.73 8.40 -3.60
C PHE A 16 3.71 8.35 -2.06
N VAL A 17 4.30 9.34 -1.41
CA VAL A 17 4.17 9.59 0.03
C VAL A 17 3.51 10.94 0.23
N PHE A 18 2.32 10.95 0.84
CA PHE A 18 1.55 12.18 1.05
C PHE A 18 1.96 12.87 2.36
N GLN A 19 2.02 14.21 2.35
CA GLN A 19 2.31 15.00 3.55
C GLN A 19 1.15 15.02 4.57
N LYS A 20 -0.09 14.79 4.10
CA LYS A 20 -1.30 14.64 4.92
C LYS A 20 -1.82 13.21 4.80
N TYR A 21 -2.37 12.67 5.88
CA TYR A 21 -2.91 11.30 5.90
C TYR A 21 -4.05 11.16 4.89
N ASN A 22 -3.79 10.48 3.77
CA ASN A 22 -4.79 10.14 2.76
C ASN A 22 -5.25 8.67 2.91
N LEU A 23 -5.35 8.23 4.17
CA LEU A 23 -5.83 6.90 4.54
C LEU A 23 -7.35 6.90 4.59
N LEU A 24 -7.94 5.76 4.28
CA LEU A 24 -9.36 5.53 4.47
C LEU A 24 -9.63 5.42 5.98
N PRO A 25 -10.39 6.36 6.59
CA PRO A 25 -10.48 6.48 8.04
C PRO A 25 -11.28 5.36 8.72
N THR A 26 -12.04 4.58 7.93
CA THR A 26 -12.83 3.44 8.40
C THR A 26 -12.07 2.12 8.33
N LEU A 27 -10.83 2.15 7.83
CA LEU A 27 -9.99 0.97 7.65
C LEU A 27 -8.80 1.02 8.58
N SER A 28 -8.39 -0.14 9.07
CA SER A 28 -7.14 -0.28 9.79
C SER A 28 -5.94 0.06 8.89
N ALA A 29 -4.78 0.30 9.47
CA ALA A 29 -3.55 0.46 8.69
C ALA A 29 -3.26 -0.80 7.84
N GLU A 30 -3.56 -1.98 8.36
CA GLU A 30 -3.44 -3.25 7.63
C GLU A 30 -4.36 -3.30 6.40
N ASP A 31 -5.61 -2.90 6.57
CA ASP A 31 -6.61 -2.94 5.50
C ASP A 31 -6.35 -1.88 4.44
N ASN A 32 -5.85 -0.69 4.84
CA ASN A 32 -5.37 0.34 3.91
C ASN A 32 -4.23 -0.16 3.01
N ILE A 33 -3.39 -1.07 3.51
CA ILE A 33 -2.32 -1.67 2.70
C ILE A 33 -2.89 -2.76 1.80
N ARG A 34 -3.74 -3.65 2.34
CA ARG A 34 -4.34 -4.76 1.55
C ARG A 34 -5.17 -4.26 0.37
N ILE A 35 -5.96 -3.20 0.56
CA ILE A 35 -6.82 -2.66 -0.51
C ILE A 35 -6.00 -2.15 -1.70
N VAL A 36 -4.83 -1.53 -1.45
CA VAL A 36 -3.92 -1.09 -2.51
C VAL A 36 -3.34 -2.28 -3.26
N GLN A 37 -2.97 -3.36 -2.55
CA GLN A 37 -2.48 -4.58 -3.18
C GLN A 37 -3.55 -5.24 -4.05
N TYR A 38 -4.79 -5.32 -3.54
CA TYR A 38 -5.94 -5.84 -4.27
C TYR A 38 -6.23 -5.06 -5.55
N ILE A 39 -6.30 -3.72 -5.49
CA ILE A 39 -6.50 -2.85 -6.66
C ILE A 39 -5.35 -3.00 -7.67
N GLY A 40 -4.13 -3.21 -7.17
CA GLY A 40 -2.95 -3.44 -8.00
C GLY A 40 -2.86 -4.84 -8.62
N GLY A 41 -3.82 -5.74 -8.35
CA GLY A 41 -3.78 -7.14 -8.80
C GLY A 41 -2.64 -7.95 -8.16
N ARG A 42 -2.13 -7.50 -7.00
CA ARG A 42 -1.06 -8.17 -6.25
C ARG A 42 -1.64 -9.09 -5.18
N ASN A 43 -0.84 -10.08 -4.77
CA ASN A 43 -1.23 -10.99 -3.69
C ASN A 43 -1.43 -10.19 -2.39
N THR A 44 -2.53 -10.41 -1.69
CA THR A 44 -2.85 -9.72 -0.43
C THR A 44 -2.20 -10.35 0.80
N VAL A 45 -1.47 -11.45 0.62
CA VAL A 45 -0.68 -12.10 1.68
C VAL A 45 0.57 -11.28 1.94
N PHE A 46 0.80 -10.93 3.20
CA PHE A 46 2.05 -10.32 3.62
C PHE A 46 3.16 -11.36 3.62
N ASP A 47 4.06 -11.26 2.65
CA ASP A 47 5.26 -12.07 2.60
C ASP A 47 6.25 -11.68 3.72
N PRO A 48 7.31 -12.48 3.96
CA PRO A 48 8.31 -12.16 4.98
C PRO A 48 9.02 -10.82 4.74
N ALA A 49 9.22 -10.42 3.48
CA ALA A 49 9.86 -9.15 3.16
C ALA A 49 8.99 -7.96 3.58
N PHE A 50 7.67 -8.09 3.45
CA PHE A 50 6.72 -7.10 3.92
C PHE A 50 6.79 -6.91 5.44
N GLN A 51 6.92 -7.99 6.20
CA GLN A 51 7.09 -7.92 7.66
C GLN A 51 8.37 -7.19 8.06
N GLU A 52 9.47 -7.37 7.32
CA GLU A 52 10.71 -6.63 7.57
C GLU A 52 10.56 -5.13 7.27
N ILE A 53 9.80 -4.75 6.24
CA ILE A 53 9.49 -3.34 5.96
C ILE A 53 8.66 -2.73 7.09
N LEU A 54 7.64 -3.43 7.60
CA LEU A 54 6.83 -2.95 8.73
C LEU A 54 7.67 -2.71 9.99
N LYS A 55 8.62 -3.61 10.27
CA LYS A 55 9.58 -3.46 11.36
C LYS A 55 10.50 -2.26 11.15
N LEU A 56 11.05 -2.10 9.95
CA LEU A 56 11.91 -0.96 9.60
C LEU A 56 11.17 0.39 9.78
N LEU A 57 9.89 0.42 9.43
CA LEU A 57 9.03 1.60 9.60
C LEU A 57 8.54 1.79 11.04
N GLY A 58 8.72 0.80 11.93
CA GLY A 58 8.28 0.87 13.32
C GLY A 58 6.76 0.90 13.51
N ILE A 59 5.99 0.38 12.54
CA ILE A 59 4.52 0.45 12.53
C ILE A 59 3.83 -0.90 12.79
N THR A 60 4.59 -1.97 13.01
CA THR A 60 4.05 -3.33 13.21
C THR A 60 2.94 -3.38 14.26
N ASP A 61 3.12 -2.71 15.40
CA ASP A 61 2.16 -2.72 16.50
C ASP A 61 0.90 -1.85 16.25
N ARG A 62 0.92 -1.03 15.19
CA ARG A 62 -0.17 -0.09 14.86
C ARG A 62 -1.06 -0.58 13.71
N LEU A 63 -0.83 -1.79 13.20
CA LEU A 63 -1.55 -2.30 12.02
C LEU A 63 -3.05 -2.48 12.25
N LYS A 64 -3.47 -2.78 13.48
CA LYS A 64 -4.87 -3.05 13.83
C LYS A 64 -5.63 -1.83 14.41
N HIS A 65 -4.96 -0.70 14.56
CA HIS A 65 -5.61 0.55 14.99
C HIS A 65 -6.49 1.12 13.89
#